data_AF-A0A7S2PM55-F1
#
_entry.id   AF-A0A7S2PM55-F1
#
_cell.length_a   1.000
_cell.length_b   1.000
_cell.length_c   1.000
_cell.angle_alpha   90.00
_cell.angle_beta   90.00
_cell.angle_gamma   90.00
#
_symmetry.space_group_name_H-M   'P 1'
#
loop_
_entity.id
_entity.type
_entity.pdbx_description
1 polymer ?
#
loop_
_entity_poly.entity_id
_entity_poly.type
_entity_poly.pdbx_seq_one_letter_code
_entity_poly.pdbx_strand_id
1 'polypeptide(L)'
;MTLIKRQRFAAKHVLSVSHFLKIFLALMVVLTLVVILYDYKSLKLLAATAEINEALLQQAQHSSNSPLLRTHSDNKGWKIVDWSNPISQEEEKKFSCEFTDFKSSTRGAVAKMCVHDFRDVVSNKIKNRGRWGDCDALSSYWNANKHSQSSFHLEIGANIGACVMEMLLETDAKIIAFEPHPMNLFNLKKTISALDESFQSRVTLFPLGLGVEEDTIEIFAAENNMGNSVIGKQIKDNNHPEQKFKEEHKFDINVERLDSILR
;
A
#
# COMPACT_ATOMS: atom_id res chain seq x y z
N MET A 1 0.65 81.45 -30.25
CA MET A 1 1.82 80.75 -29.67
C MET A 1 1.38 79.40 -29.09
N THR A 2 0.75 78.54 -29.91
CA THR A 2 0.00 77.38 -29.38
C THR A 2 -0.12 76.22 -30.38
N LEU A 3 0.96 75.87 -31.09
CA LEU A 3 0.91 74.72 -32.03
C LEU A 3 2.12 73.78 -32.03
N ILE A 4 3.08 73.95 -31.10
CA ILE A 4 4.30 73.12 -31.06
C ILE A 4 4.29 72.09 -29.91
N LYS A 5 3.35 72.17 -28.95
CA LYS A 5 3.34 71.28 -27.77
C LYS A 5 2.62 69.93 -27.94
N ARG A 6 1.87 69.68 -29.03
CA ARG A 6 1.12 68.42 -29.19
C ARG A 6 1.90 67.25 -29.80
N GLN A 7 3.01 67.47 -30.50
CA GLN A 7 3.76 66.35 -31.12
C GLN A 7 4.75 65.63 -30.18
N ARG A 8 5.10 66.20 -29.02
CA ARG A 8 6.04 65.55 -28.08
C ARG A 8 5.39 64.53 -27.13
N PHE A 9 4.06 64.47 -27.06
CA PHE A 9 3.36 63.54 -26.17
C PHE A 9 3.12 62.16 -26.79
N ALA A 10 2.99 62.07 -28.12
CA ALA A 10 2.79 60.79 -28.81
C ALA A 10 4.07 59.93 -28.87
N ALA A 11 5.25 60.54 -29.01
CA ALA A 11 6.51 59.80 -29.15
C ALA A 11 6.95 59.08 -27.86
N LYS A 12 6.58 59.58 -26.67
CA LYS A 12 6.90 58.93 -25.38
C LYS A 12 6.04 57.69 -25.11
N HIS A 13 4.80 57.63 -25.62
CA HIS A 13 3.95 56.45 -25.43
C HIS A 13 4.34 55.28 -26.35
N VAL A 14 4.82 55.55 -27.57
CA VAL A 14 5.23 54.50 -28.51
C VAL A 14 6.50 53.77 -28.03
N LEU A 15 7.44 54.48 -27.37
CA LEU A 15 8.65 53.85 -26.82
C LEU A 15 8.35 52.89 -25.66
N SER A 16 7.29 53.17 -24.89
CA SER A 16 6.87 52.36 -23.73
C SER A 16 6.22 51.04 -24.15
N VAL A 17 5.42 51.04 -25.22
CA VAL A 17 4.73 49.83 -25.72
C VAL A 17 5.74 48.86 -26.36
N SER A 18 6.72 49.37 -27.09
CA SER A 18 7.76 48.54 -27.72
C SER A 18 8.63 47.81 -26.69
N HIS A 19 9.00 48.47 -25.59
CA HIS A 19 9.77 47.82 -24.51
C HIS A 19 8.95 46.77 -23.77
N PHE A 20 7.68 47.06 -23.46
CA PHE A 20 6.79 46.10 -22.80
C PHE A 20 6.58 44.84 -23.66
N LEU A 21 6.36 45.01 -24.96
CA LEU A 21 6.19 43.89 -25.89
C LEU A 21 7.45 43.01 -25.97
N LYS A 22 8.65 43.61 -25.98
CA LYS A 22 9.92 42.86 -25.96
C LYS A 22 10.11 42.06 -24.66
N ILE A 23 9.77 42.64 -23.51
CA ILE A 23 9.85 41.95 -22.21
C ILE A 23 8.85 40.80 -22.15
N PHE A 24 7.62 41.01 -22.62
CA PHE A 24 6.59 39.97 -22.65
C PHE A 24 6.98 38.81 -23.56
N LEU A 25 7.50 39.08 -24.76
CA LEU A 25 8.03 38.06 -25.67
C LEU A 25 9.19 37.29 -25.04
N ALA A 26 10.12 37.98 -24.37
CA ALA A 26 11.23 37.32 -23.66
C ALA A 26 10.72 36.39 -22.54
N LEU A 27 9.73 36.82 -21.75
CA LEU A 27 9.13 35.99 -20.69
C LEU A 27 8.41 34.76 -21.25
N MET A 28 7.65 34.92 -22.35
CA MET A 28 7.00 33.79 -23.00
C MET A 28 8.01 32.76 -23.52
N VAL A 29 9.11 33.22 -24.13
CA VAL A 29 10.19 32.34 -24.60
C VAL A 29 10.82 31.58 -23.42
N VAL A 30 11.11 32.26 -22.30
CA VAL A 30 11.66 31.62 -21.09
C VAL A 30 10.68 30.58 -20.53
N LEU A 31 9.38 30.90 -20.44
CA LEU A 31 8.38 29.97 -19.93
C LEU A 31 8.25 28.73 -20.82
N THR A 32 8.23 28.90 -22.15
CA THR A 32 8.20 27.78 -23.10
C THR A 32 9.45 26.90 -22.96
N LEU A 33 10.65 27.49 -22.79
CA LEU A 33 11.87 26.73 -22.57
C LEU A 33 11.83 25.96 -21.24
N VAL A 34 11.29 26.53 -20.17
CA VAL A 34 11.12 25.83 -18.87
C VAL A 34 10.18 24.63 -19.01
N VAL A 35 9.06 24.78 -19.70
CA VAL A 35 8.11 23.69 -19.95
C VAL A 35 8.79 22.58 -20.77
N ILE A 36 9.48 22.92 -21.86
CA ILE A 36 10.22 21.95 -22.69
C ILE A 36 11.29 21.22 -21.87
N LEU A 37 12.04 21.93 -21.02
CA LEU A 37 13.07 21.31 -20.17
C LEU A 37 12.45 20.38 -19.11
N TYR A 38 11.30 20.76 -18.56
CA TYR A 38 10.56 19.93 -17.61
C TYR A 38 10.06 18.65 -18.29
N ASP A 39 9.43 18.78 -19.46
CA ASP A 39 8.94 17.65 -20.25
C ASP A 39 10.09 16.71 -20.68
N TYR A 40 11.23 17.27 -21.11
CA TYR A 40 12.40 16.48 -21.47
C TYR A 40 12.98 15.70 -20.28
N LYS A 41 13.03 16.31 -19.09
CA LYS A 41 13.48 15.63 -17.87
C LYS A 41 12.51 14.52 -17.46
N SER A 42 11.21 14.77 -17.59
CA SER A 42 10.15 13.77 -17.36
C SER A 42 10.27 12.60 -18.34
N LEU A 43 10.49 12.87 -19.63
CA LEU A 43 10.70 11.83 -20.65
C LEU A 43 11.94 10.97 -20.36
N LYS A 44 13.05 11.59 -19.96
CA LYS A 44 14.26 10.84 -19.58
C LYS A 44 14.04 9.93 -18.38
N LEU A 45 13.28 10.41 -17.39
CA LEU A 45 12.93 9.61 -16.22
C LEU A 45 12.03 8.43 -16.61
N LEU A 46 11.04 8.66 -17.47
CA LEU A 46 10.17 7.59 -17.99
C LEU A 46 10.95 6.55 -18.79
N ALA A 47 11.89 6.98 -19.64
CA ALA A 47 12.73 6.07 -20.43
C ALA A 47 13.65 5.22 -19.54
N ALA A 48 14.29 5.82 -18.53
CA ALA A 48 15.12 5.07 -17.58
C ALA A 48 14.30 4.04 -16.78
N THR A 49 13.08 4.39 -16.37
CA THR A 49 12.17 3.46 -15.69
C THR A 49 11.73 2.31 -16.61
N ALA A 50 11.53 2.59 -17.91
CA ALA A 50 11.17 1.56 -18.89
C ALA A 50 12.31 0.54 -19.10
N GLU A 51 13.56 0.99 -19.20
CA GLU A 51 14.73 0.10 -19.34
C GLU A 51 14.91 -0.79 -18.08
N ILE A 52 14.71 -0.23 -16.88
CA ILE A 52 14.76 -1.01 -15.62
C ILE A 52 13.66 -2.07 -15.59
N ASN A 53 12.44 -1.71 -16.01
CA ASN A 53 11.32 -2.65 -16.05
C ASN A 53 11.53 -3.78 -17.06
N GLU A 54 12.12 -3.48 -18.23
CA GLU A 54 12.39 -4.49 -19.26
C GLU A 54 13.49 -5.47 -18.80
N ALA A 55 14.53 -4.98 -18.13
CA ALA A 55 15.56 -5.83 -17.53
C ALA A 55 14.99 -6.74 -16.42
N LEU A 56 14.13 -6.20 -15.54
CA LEU A 56 13.45 -6.98 -14.49
C LEU A 56 12.50 -8.03 -15.09
N LEU A 57 11.79 -7.71 -16.18
CA LEU A 57 10.91 -8.64 -16.89
C LEU A 57 11.68 -9.80 -17.53
N GLN A 58 12.83 -9.52 -18.16
CA GLN A 58 13.67 -10.57 -18.75
C GLN A 58 14.25 -11.50 -17.67
N GLN A 59 14.62 -10.96 -16.51
CA GLN A 59 15.12 -11.74 -15.38
C GLN A 59 14.00 -12.63 -14.77
N ALA A 60 12.76 -12.13 -14.73
CA ALA A 60 11.61 -12.89 -14.26
C ALA A 60 11.20 -14.04 -15.20
N GLN A 61 11.38 -13.90 -16.53
CA GLN A 61 10.98 -14.92 -17.51
C GLN A 61 11.89 -16.15 -17.55
N HIS A 62 13.17 -16.05 -17.13
CA HIS A 62 14.09 -17.18 -17.13
C HIS A 62 14.03 -18.06 -15.88
N SER A 63 13.19 -17.71 -14.90
CA SER A 63 13.18 -18.32 -13.57
C SER A 63 11.92 -19.16 -13.33
N SER A 64 11.77 -20.26 -14.08
CA SER A 64 10.61 -21.18 -14.05
C SER A 64 10.50 -22.06 -12.78
N ASN A 65 11.39 -21.92 -11.80
CA ASN A 65 11.32 -22.62 -10.51
C ASN A 65 11.36 -21.58 -9.38
N SER A 66 10.37 -20.69 -9.31
CA SER A 66 10.35 -19.41 -8.59
C SER A 66 11.22 -19.35 -7.31
N PRO A 67 12.52 -19.04 -7.43
CA PRO A 67 13.46 -18.81 -6.33
C PRO A 67 13.30 -17.38 -5.77
N LEU A 68 12.27 -16.67 -6.23
CA LEU A 68 12.04 -15.26 -5.96
C LEU A 68 11.59 -14.98 -4.53
N LEU A 69 11.15 -15.99 -3.78
CA LEU A 69 10.62 -15.80 -2.44
C LEU A 69 11.40 -16.63 -1.43
N ARG A 70 12.00 -15.95 -0.45
CA ARG A 70 12.54 -16.63 0.72
C ARG A 70 11.38 -17.11 1.59
N THR A 71 11.30 -18.43 1.83
CA THR A 71 10.13 -19.03 2.49
C THR A 71 10.22 -19.13 4.01
N HIS A 72 11.43 -18.93 4.56
CA HIS A 72 11.71 -18.98 5.99
C HIS A 72 12.96 -18.17 6.33
N SER A 73 13.16 -17.91 7.63
CA SER A 73 14.44 -17.50 8.20
C SER A 73 15.04 -18.64 9.00
N ASP A 74 16.28 -19.01 8.68
CA ASP A 74 17.04 -20.03 9.43
C ASP A 74 17.31 -19.59 10.89
N ASN A 75 17.42 -18.28 11.13
CA ASN A 75 17.89 -17.74 12.41
C ASN A 75 16.78 -17.10 13.26
N LYS A 76 15.70 -16.62 12.64
CA LYS A 76 14.63 -15.86 13.32
C LYS A 76 13.32 -16.63 13.50
N GLY A 77 13.25 -17.85 12.96
CA GLY A 77 12.16 -18.77 13.22
C GLY A 77 10.82 -18.41 12.58
N TRP A 78 10.75 -17.37 11.73
CA TRP A 78 9.55 -17.13 10.92
C TRP A 78 9.56 -18.00 9.66
N LYS A 79 8.36 -18.37 9.21
CA LYS A 79 8.09 -19.11 7.98
C LYS A 79 6.83 -18.54 7.32
N ILE A 80 6.77 -18.55 5.99
CA ILE A 80 5.52 -18.29 5.25
C ILE A 80 4.43 -19.22 5.77
N VAL A 81 3.20 -18.70 5.90
CA VAL A 81 2.06 -19.49 6.34
C VAL A 81 1.81 -20.67 5.38
N ASP A 82 1.72 -21.86 5.96
CA ASP A 82 1.38 -23.09 5.25
C ASP A 82 -0.13 -23.33 5.36
N TRP A 83 -0.86 -23.16 4.26
CA TRP A 83 -2.32 -23.30 4.25
C TRP A 83 -2.82 -24.72 4.55
N SER A 84 -1.96 -25.74 4.50
CA SER A 84 -2.33 -27.10 4.94
C SER A 84 -2.38 -27.25 6.46
N ASN A 85 -1.66 -26.39 7.19
CA ASN A 85 -1.68 -26.30 8.64
C ASN A 85 -1.51 -24.84 9.06
N PRO A 86 -2.50 -23.99 8.77
CA PRO A 86 -2.31 -22.55 8.87
C PRO A 86 -2.20 -22.14 10.33
N ILE A 87 -3.01 -22.71 11.22
CA ILE A 87 -3.13 -22.26 12.62
C ILE A 87 -2.73 -23.39 13.55
N SER A 88 -1.82 -23.10 14.48
CA SER A 88 -1.42 -24.04 15.51
C SER A 88 -2.46 -24.14 16.64
N GLN A 89 -2.45 -25.26 17.38
CA GLN A 89 -3.30 -25.41 18.57
C GLN A 89 -2.99 -24.38 19.67
N GLU A 90 -1.77 -23.85 19.71
CA GLU A 90 -1.40 -22.79 20.65
C GLU A 90 -2.07 -21.47 20.27
N GLU A 91 -2.05 -21.10 18.99
CA GLU A 91 -2.73 -19.92 18.48
C GLU A 91 -4.25 -19.98 18.73
N GLU A 92 -4.90 -21.14 18.47
CA GLU A 92 -6.34 -21.34 18.76
C GLU A 92 -6.70 -21.17 20.24
N LYS A 93 -5.78 -21.47 21.15
CA LYS A 93 -6.00 -21.28 22.60
C LYS A 93 -5.74 -19.84 23.02
N LYS A 94 -4.85 -19.15 22.33
CA LYS A 94 -4.37 -17.82 22.69
C LYS A 94 -5.24 -16.71 22.11
N PHE A 95 -5.77 -16.91 20.92
CA PHE A 95 -6.53 -15.90 20.18
C PHE A 95 -7.91 -16.43 19.81
N SER A 96 -8.89 -15.52 19.77
CA SER A 96 -10.27 -15.80 19.40
C SER A 96 -10.75 -14.79 18.37
N CYS A 97 -11.78 -15.16 17.63
CA CYS A 97 -12.42 -14.28 16.68
C CYS A 97 -13.87 -14.66 16.45
N GLU A 98 -14.60 -13.75 15.81
CA GLU A 98 -15.98 -13.93 15.39
C GLU A 98 -16.04 -13.94 13.87
N PHE A 99 -16.73 -14.92 13.27
CA PHE A 99 -16.99 -14.90 11.83
C PHE A 99 -18.20 -14.02 11.51
N THR A 100 -18.02 -13.08 10.57
CA THR A 100 -19.08 -12.24 10.02
C THR A 100 -19.09 -12.30 8.50
N ASP A 101 -20.12 -11.75 7.86
CA ASP A 101 -20.17 -11.64 6.41
C ASP A 101 -19.31 -10.47 5.94
N PHE A 102 -18.33 -10.76 5.10
CA PHE A 102 -17.62 -9.75 4.31
C PHE A 102 -18.24 -9.67 2.92
N LYS A 103 -18.59 -8.46 2.49
CA LYS A 103 -19.18 -8.15 1.19
C LYS A 103 -18.27 -7.23 0.41
N SER A 104 -17.77 -7.72 -0.72
CA SER A 104 -16.87 -6.96 -1.59
C SER A 104 -17.55 -5.74 -2.21
N SER A 105 -16.79 -4.71 -2.55
CA SER A 105 -17.35 -3.40 -2.89
C SER A 105 -18.09 -3.36 -4.24
N THR A 106 -17.58 -4.07 -5.26
CA THR A 106 -17.95 -3.84 -6.66
C THR A 106 -18.93 -4.89 -7.18
N ARG A 107 -18.58 -6.17 -7.08
CA ARG A 107 -19.43 -7.30 -7.46
C ARG A 107 -20.39 -7.71 -6.34
N GLY A 108 -20.14 -7.26 -5.11
CA GLY A 108 -20.96 -7.63 -3.95
C GLY A 108 -20.86 -9.11 -3.59
N ALA A 109 -19.76 -9.76 -3.96
CA ALA A 109 -19.46 -11.13 -3.56
C ALA A 109 -19.36 -11.20 -2.03
N VAL A 110 -19.83 -12.31 -1.45
CA VAL A 110 -19.89 -12.47 0.00
C VAL A 110 -19.08 -13.69 0.41
N ALA A 111 -18.27 -13.53 1.45
CA ALA A 111 -17.54 -14.62 2.10
C ALA A 111 -17.50 -14.41 3.61
N LYS A 112 -17.22 -15.47 4.37
CA LYS A 112 -17.02 -15.35 5.81
C LYS A 112 -15.65 -14.76 6.11
N MET A 113 -15.60 -13.81 7.03
CA MET A 113 -14.37 -13.20 7.54
C MET A 113 -14.33 -13.25 9.05
N CYS A 114 -13.22 -13.73 9.58
CA CYS A 114 -12.91 -13.76 11.00
C CYS A 114 -12.39 -12.38 11.41
N VAL A 115 -13.07 -11.76 12.38
CA VAL A 115 -12.76 -10.41 12.88
C VAL A 115 -12.62 -10.45 14.40
N HIS A 116 -12.01 -9.42 15.00
CA HIS A 116 -11.87 -9.36 16.46
C HIS A 116 -13.24 -9.46 17.14
N ASP A 117 -13.34 -10.32 18.15
CA ASP A 117 -14.55 -10.54 18.94
C ASP A 117 -14.81 -9.41 19.97
N PHE A 118 -13.80 -8.61 20.26
CA PHE A 118 -13.88 -7.38 21.05
C PHE A 118 -14.15 -6.14 20.17
N ARG A 119 -14.19 -4.97 20.82
CA ARG A 119 -14.37 -3.68 20.15
C ARG A 119 -13.07 -3.28 19.45
N ASP A 120 -13.12 -3.18 18.13
CA ASP A 120 -12.01 -2.75 17.27
C ASP A 120 -12.58 -1.95 16.09
N VAL A 121 -11.99 -0.80 15.76
CA VAL A 121 -12.50 0.11 14.71
C VAL A 121 -12.77 -0.62 13.40
N VAL A 122 -11.81 -1.39 12.91
CA VAL A 122 -11.91 -2.09 11.62
C VAL A 122 -12.93 -3.22 11.71
N SER A 123 -12.81 -4.07 12.73
CA SER A 123 -13.70 -5.21 12.96
C SER A 123 -15.16 -4.78 13.14
N ASN A 124 -15.43 -3.74 13.91
CA ASN A 124 -16.78 -3.20 14.09
C ASN A 124 -17.34 -2.61 12.79
N LYS A 125 -16.50 -1.99 11.96
CA LYS A 125 -16.95 -1.46 10.66
C LYS A 125 -17.31 -2.59 9.72
N ILE A 126 -16.53 -3.66 9.68
CA ILE A 126 -16.84 -4.87 8.90
C ILE A 126 -18.12 -5.52 9.42
N LYS A 127 -18.26 -5.75 10.74
CA LYS A 127 -19.51 -6.32 11.32
C LYS A 127 -20.75 -5.52 10.96
N ASN A 128 -20.65 -4.18 10.94
CA ASN A 128 -21.80 -3.31 10.71
C ASN A 128 -22.11 -3.06 9.21
N ARG A 129 -21.09 -3.07 8.35
CA ARG A 129 -21.22 -2.66 6.93
C ARG A 129 -20.92 -3.79 5.95
N GLY A 130 -20.45 -4.93 6.46
CA GLY A 130 -19.89 -6.02 5.69
C GLY A 130 -18.50 -5.73 5.10
N ARG A 131 -17.87 -4.57 5.33
CA ARG A 131 -16.58 -4.24 4.70
C ARG A 131 -15.84 -3.07 5.34
N TRP A 132 -14.56 -2.95 4.98
CA TRP A 132 -13.72 -1.78 5.26
C TRP A 132 -13.61 -0.88 4.03
N GLY A 133 -14.13 0.34 4.11
CA GLY A 133 -14.34 1.19 2.92
C GLY A 133 -13.07 1.71 2.26
N ASP A 134 -11.96 1.78 2.98
CA ASP A 134 -10.71 2.29 2.40
C ASP A 134 -10.14 1.34 1.33
N CYS A 135 -10.60 0.08 1.30
CA CYS A 135 -10.19 -0.90 0.30
C CYS A 135 -10.98 -0.82 -1.02
N ASP A 136 -12.11 -0.09 -1.07
CA ASP A 136 -13.07 -0.15 -2.18
C ASP A 136 -12.45 0.16 -3.56
N ALA A 137 -11.48 1.08 -3.59
CA ALA A 137 -10.87 1.52 -4.84
C ALA A 137 -9.84 0.53 -5.41
N LEU A 138 -9.35 -0.43 -4.61
CA LEU A 138 -8.22 -1.28 -4.97
C LEU A 138 -8.49 -2.15 -6.19
N SER A 139 -9.66 -2.80 -6.23
CA SER A 139 -10.06 -3.65 -7.35
C SER A 139 -10.22 -2.87 -8.65
N SER A 140 -10.74 -1.64 -8.56
CA SER A 140 -10.86 -0.74 -9.70
C SER A 140 -9.48 -0.36 -10.25
N TYR A 141 -8.51 -0.07 -9.38
CA TYR A 141 -7.14 0.20 -9.82
C TYR A 141 -6.49 -1.02 -10.45
N TRP A 142 -6.66 -2.21 -9.88
CA TRP A 142 -6.13 -3.45 -10.46
C TRP A 142 -6.67 -3.68 -11.88
N ASN A 143 -7.99 -3.62 -12.03
CA ASN A 143 -8.67 -3.91 -13.29
C ASN A 143 -8.44 -2.84 -14.37
N ALA A 144 -8.17 -1.60 -13.98
CA ALA A 144 -7.87 -0.51 -14.93
C ALA A 144 -6.45 -0.59 -15.51
N ASN A 145 -5.55 -1.33 -14.89
CA ASN A 145 -4.16 -1.43 -15.31
C ASN A 145 -3.88 -2.75 -16.05
N LYS A 146 -2.98 -2.70 -17.03
CA LYS A 146 -2.47 -3.91 -17.67
C LYS A 146 -1.63 -4.69 -16.67
N HIS A 147 -2.05 -5.90 -16.36
CA HIS A 147 -1.30 -6.85 -15.54
C HIS A 147 -1.04 -8.12 -16.36
N SER A 148 0.08 -8.78 -16.06
CA SER A 148 0.40 -10.10 -16.59
C SER A 148 0.03 -11.17 -15.55
N GLN A 149 0.12 -12.44 -15.93
CA GLN A 149 -0.05 -13.56 -14.98
C GLN A 149 1.04 -13.60 -13.88
N SER A 150 2.10 -12.80 -14.02
CA SER A 150 3.16 -12.64 -13.02
C SER A 150 2.99 -11.40 -12.15
N SER A 151 2.02 -10.53 -12.43
CA SER A 151 1.69 -9.40 -11.57
C SER A 151 1.10 -9.89 -10.24
N PHE A 152 1.41 -9.17 -9.16
CA PHE A 152 0.88 -9.42 -7.83
C PHE A 152 0.49 -8.12 -7.14
N HIS A 153 -0.47 -8.21 -6.23
CA HIS A 153 -0.81 -7.17 -5.27
C HIS A 153 0.06 -7.33 -4.03
N LEU A 154 0.77 -6.27 -3.65
CA LEU A 154 1.61 -6.24 -2.46
C LEU A 154 0.87 -5.50 -1.35
N GLU A 155 0.52 -6.21 -0.28
CA GLU A 155 -0.18 -5.67 0.89
C GLU A 155 0.80 -5.60 2.08
N ILE A 156 1.16 -4.39 2.50
CA ILE A 156 2.06 -4.15 3.63
C ILE A 156 1.23 -3.68 4.83
N GLY A 157 1.22 -4.46 5.91
CA GLY A 157 0.35 -4.20 7.05
C GLY A 157 -1.09 -4.65 6.75
N ALA A 158 -1.25 -5.91 6.35
CA ALA A 158 -2.53 -6.48 5.91
C ALA A 158 -3.61 -6.48 7.00
N ASN A 159 -3.22 -6.29 8.26
CA ASN A 159 -4.08 -6.25 9.43
C ASN A 159 -4.94 -7.52 9.49
N ILE A 160 -6.21 -7.43 9.85
CA ILE A 160 -7.14 -8.58 9.85
C ILE A 160 -7.50 -9.08 8.43
N GLY A 161 -6.96 -8.48 7.36
CA GLY A 161 -7.13 -8.96 5.99
C GLY A 161 -8.25 -8.32 5.19
N ALA A 162 -8.76 -7.15 5.57
CA ALA A 162 -9.91 -6.55 4.89
C ALA A 162 -9.64 -6.20 3.42
N CYS A 163 -8.48 -5.60 3.12
CA CYS A 163 -8.10 -5.28 1.75
C CYS A 163 -7.65 -6.52 0.97
N VAL A 164 -7.09 -7.53 1.65
CA VAL A 164 -6.82 -8.84 1.06
C VAL A 164 -8.12 -9.50 0.60
N MET A 165 -9.16 -9.50 1.44
CA MET A 165 -10.48 -10.04 1.10
C MET A 165 -11.13 -9.30 -0.06
N GLU A 166 -11.06 -7.97 -0.07
CA GLU A 166 -11.55 -7.16 -1.20
C GLU A 166 -10.86 -7.56 -2.51
N MET A 167 -9.53 -7.65 -2.52
CA MET A 167 -8.76 -8.03 -3.71
C MET A 167 -9.06 -9.47 -4.15
N LEU A 168 -9.14 -10.41 -3.22
CA LEU A 168 -9.47 -11.81 -3.52
C LEU A 168 -10.85 -11.93 -4.14
N LEU A 169 -11.86 -11.26 -3.59
CA LEU A 169 -13.24 -11.38 -4.04
C LEU A 169 -13.53 -10.57 -5.30
N GLU A 170 -12.68 -9.62 -5.70
CA GLU A 170 -12.94 -8.73 -6.85
C GLU A 170 -12.00 -8.91 -8.05
N THR A 171 -10.90 -9.61 -7.88
CA THR A 171 -9.86 -9.70 -8.93
C THR A 171 -9.35 -11.12 -9.09
N ASP A 172 -8.46 -11.32 -10.06
CA ASP A 172 -7.66 -12.52 -10.24
C ASP A 172 -6.25 -12.40 -9.62
N ALA A 173 -5.97 -11.31 -8.89
CA ALA A 173 -4.65 -11.01 -8.37
C ALA A 173 -4.06 -12.13 -7.49
N LYS A 174 -2.77 -12.41 -7.71
CA LYS A 174 -1.93 -13.06 -6.70
C LYS A 174 -1.57 -12.01 -5.66
N ILE A 175 -1.56 -12.37 -4.39
CA ILE A 175 -1.37 -11.46 -3.27
C ILE A 175 -0.15 -11.89 -2.47
N ILE A 176 0.75 -10.95 -2.21
CA ILE A 176 1.80 -11.07 -1.20
C ILE A 176 1.42 -10.15 -0.06
N ALA A 177 1.15 -10.71 1.11
CA ALA A 177 0.70 -9.97 2.29
C ALA A 177 1.69 -10.10 3.43
N PHE A 178 1.93 -8.99 4.13
CA PHE A 178 2.75 -8.90 5.33
C PHE A 178 1.87 -8.47 6.51
N GLU A 179 1.79 -9.29 7.55
CA GLU A 179 1.13 -8.92 8.79
C GLU A 179 1.95 -9.36 10.00
N PRO A 180 2.59 -8.42 10.72
CA PRO A 180 3.39 -8.75 11.88
C PRO A 180 2.59 -9.02 13.15
N HIS A 181 1.44 -8.36 13.36
CA HIS A 181 0.77 -8.38 14.65
C HIS A 181 0.05 -9.72 14.87
N PRO A 182 0.42 -10.54 15.88
CA PRO A 182 -0.09 -11.91 16.00
C PRO A 182 -1.61 -12.05 16.05
N MET A 183 -2.32 -11.13 16.71
CA MET A 183 -3.79 -11.15 16.76
C MET A 183 -4.44 -10.83 15.41
N ASN A 184 -3.87 -9.90 14.64
CA ASN A 184 -4.38 -9.55 13.31
C ASN A 184 -4.08 -10.67 12.32
N LEU A 185 -2.85 -11.19 12.39
CA LEU A 185 -2.39 -12.35 11.64
C LEU A 185 -3.29 -13.57 11.86
N PHE A 186 -3.67 -13.86 13.12
CA PHE A 186 -4.60 -14.95 13.44
C PHE A 186 -5.93 -14.80 12.69
N ASN A 187 -6.53 -13.60 12.71
CA ASN A 187 -7.79 -13.33 12.03
C ASN A 187 -7.69 -13.48 10.51
N LEU A 188 -6.61 -12.96 9.92
CA LEU A 188 -6.33 -13.11 8.51
C LEU A 188 -6.13 -14.59 8.14
N LYS A 189 -5.34 -15.35 8.91
CA LYS A 189 -5.12 -16.79 8.70
C LYS A 189 -6.45 -17.56 8.77
N LYS A 190 -7.26 -17.34 9.80
CA LYS A 190 -8.59 -17.95 9.95
C LYS A 190 -9.51 -17.65 8.78
N THR A 191 -9.51 -16.40 8.32
CA THR A 191 -10.32 -15.96 7.19
C THR A 191 -9.93 -16.69 5.91
N ILE A 192 -8.64 -16.66 5.55
CA ILE A 192 -8.17 -17.29 4.31
C ILE A 192 -8.36 -18.82 4.35
N SER A 193 -8.10 -19.45 5.50
CA SER A 193 -8.27 -20.90 5.68
C SER A 193 -9.71 -21.37 5.55
N ALA A 194 -10.69 -20.46 5.71
CA ALA A 194 -12.11 -20.75 5.55
C ALA A 194 -12.61 -20.57 4.11
N LEU A 195 -11.76 -20.09 3.19
CA LEU A 195 -12.07 -19.96 1.77
C LEU A 195 -11.71 -21.23 1.00
N ASP A 196 -12.20 -21.35 -0.23
CA ASP A 196 -11.80 -22.44 -1.14
C ASP A 196 -10.30 -22.35 -1.49
N GLU A 197 -9.71 -23.50 -1.82
CA GLU A 197 -8.28 -23.63 -2.18
C GLU A 197 -7.87 -22.71 -3.34
N SER A 198 -8.79 -22.40 -4.26
CA SER A 198 -8.57 -21.45 -5.36
C SER A 198 -8.30 -20.02 -4.87
N PHE A 199 -8.82 -19.63 -3.70
CA PHE A 199 -8.49 -18.36 -3.05
C PHE A 199 -7.19 -18.47 -2.26
N GLN A 200 -7.01 -19.55 -1.49
CA GLN A 200 -5.84 -19.77 -0.65
C GLN A 200 -4.54 -19.78 -1.47
N SER A 201 -4.54 -20.48 -2.61
CA SER A 201 -3.40 -20.60 -3.51
C SER A 201 -2.94 -19.27 -4.15
N ARG A 202 -3.76 -18.21 -4.04
CA ARG A 202 -3.40 -16.86 -4.51
C ARG A 202 -2.74 -16.01 -3.42
N VAL A 203 -2.72 -16.44 -2.16
CA VAL A 203 -2.15 -15.65 -1.06
C VAL A 203 -0.84 -16.25 -0.56
N THR A 204 0.22 -15.45 -0.60
CA THR A 204 1.46 -15.70 0.15
C THR A 204 1.49 -14.77 1.36
N LEU A 205 1.43 -15.34 2.56
CA LEU A 205 1.34 -14.57 3.80
C LEU A 205 2.61 -14.70 4.64
N PHE A 206 3.23 -13.56 4.91
CA PHE A 206 4.44 -13.42 5.70
C PHE A 206 4.09 -12.89 7.11
N PRO A 207 4.41 -13.65 8.18
CA PRO A 207 4.12 -13.25 9.56
C PRO A 207 5.23 -12.36 10.14
N LEU A 208 5.54 -11.26 9.47
CA LEU A 208 6.63 -10.34 9.83
C LEU A 208 6.33 -8.91 9.40
N GLY A 209 7.05 -7.96 9.99
CA GLY A 209 7.01 -6.55 9.62
C GLY A 209 8.11 -6.22 8.61
N LEU A 210 7.93 -5.12 7.87
CA LEU A 210 8.97 -4.63 6.95
C LEU A 210 9.75 -3.47 7.58
N GLY A 211 11.07 -3.51 7.46
CA GLY A 211 11.99 -2.54 8.04
C GLY A 211 13.27 -2.35 7.22
N VAL A 212 14.20 -1.56 7.76
CA VAL A 212 15.47 -1.24 7.09
C VAL A 212 16.55 -2.30 7.30
N GLU A 213 16.37 -3.18 8.29
CA GLU A 213 17.27 -4.26 8.64
C GLU A 213 16.48 -5.44 9.23
N GLU A 214 17.17 -6.58 9.37
CA GLU A 214 16.60 -7.76 10.03
C GLU A 214 16.70 -7.60 11.55
N ASP A 215 15.58 -7.64 12.25
CA ASP A 215 15.54 -7.50 13.70
C ASP A 215 14.34 -8.23 14.34
N THR A 216 14.36 -8.34 15.66
CA THR A 216 13.20 -8.71 16.49
C THR A 216 12.85 -7.53 17.38
N ILE A 217 11.67 -6.96 17.16
CA ILE A 217 11.28 -5.68 17.74
C ILE A 217 9.85 -5.73 18.24
N GLU A 218 9.54 -4.93 19.26
CA GLU A 218 8.21 -4.86 19.85
C GLU A 218 7.22 -4.15 18.91
N ILE A 219 6.05 -4.73 18.69
CA ILE A 219 4.89 -4.06 18.09
C ILE A 219 3.88 -3.71 19.18
N PHE A 220 3.25 -2.54 19.02
CA PHE A 220 2.23 -2.02 19.93
C PHE A 220 0.97 -1.72 19.14
N ALA A 221 -0.18 -2.28 19.54
CA ALA A 221 -1.47 -1.92 18.96
C ALA A 221 -2.27 -0.96 19.86
N ALA A 222 -2.91 0.02 19.25
CA ALA A 222 -3.77 0.96 19.95
C ALA A 222 -5.02 0.25 20.52
N GLU A 223 -5.40 0.64 21.73
CA GLU A 223 -6.62 0.13 22.37
C GLU A 223 -7.86 0.43 21.51
N ASN A 224 -8.66 -0.59 21.23
CA ASN A 224 -9.84 -0.55 20.36
C ASN A 224 -9.57 -0.15 18.90
N ASN A 225 -8.32 -0.12 18.45
CA ASN A 225 -7.96 0.16 17.06
C ASN A 225 -6.69 -0.64 16.70
N MET A 226 -6.85 -1.95 16.56
CA MET A 226 -5.75 -2.88 16.26
C MET A 226 -5.10 -2.60 14.90
N GLY A 227 -5.81 -1.90 14.01
CA GLY A 227 -5.24 -1.40 12.76
C GLY A 227 -4.27 -0.24 12.91
N ASN A 228 -4.33 0.51 14.02
CA ASN A 228 -3.30 1.48 14.37
C ASN A 228 -2.25 0.79 15.24
N SER A 229 -1.38 0.03 14.59
CA SER A 229 -0.23 -0.62 15.20
C SER A 229 1.07 0.09 14.82
N VAL A 230 2.00 0.20 15.77
CA VAL A 230 3.30 0.85 15.59
C VAL A 230 4.41 -0.09 16.04
N ILE A 231 5.53 -0.09 15.30
CA ILE A 231 6.69 -0.93 15.57
C ILE A 231 7.77 -0.11 16.29
N GLY A 232 8.40 -0.70 17.31
CA GLY A 232 9.55 -0.17 18.04
C GLY A 232 9.22 0.85 19.11
N LYS A 233 8.32 1.79 18.84
CA LYS A 233 7.96 2.82 19.82
C LYS A 233 6.48 3.18 19.72
N GLN A 234 5.83 3.30 20.89
CA GLN A 234 4.50 3.85 20.99
C GLN A 234 4.47 5.30 20.50
N ILE A 235 3.67 5.57 19.48
CA ILE A 235 3.43 6.88 18.89
C ILE A 235 1.92 7.08 18.87
N LYS A 236 1.44 8.17 19.46
CA LYS A 236 0.01 8.52 19.47
C LYS A 236 -0.33 9.37 18.25
N ASP A 237 -1.55 9.23 17.75
CA ASP A 237 -2.06 10.11 16.72
C ASP A 237 -2.24 11.53 17.28
N ASN A 238 -1.86 12.55 16.50
CA ASN A 238 -1.94 13.95 16.93
C ASN A 238 -3.36 14.37 17.33
N ASN A 239 -4.38 13.76 16.71
CA ASN A 239 -5.79 14.05 16.97
C ASN A 239 -6.40 13.16 18.06
N HIS A 240 -5.63 12.23 18.64
CA HIS A 240 -6.06 11.30 19.69
C HIS A 240 -5.03 11.22 20.84
N PRO A 241 -4.80 12.33 21.58
CA PRO A 241 -3.86 12.32 22.72
C PRO A 241 -4.24 11.30 23.81
N GLU A 242 -5.51 10.93 23.90
CA GLU A 242 -6.07 9.92 24.78
C GLU A 242 -5.78 8.47 24.37
N GLN A 243 -5.20 8.24 23.19
CA GLN A 243 -4.85 6.91 22.70
C GLN A 243 -3.99 6.17 23.73
N LYS A 244 -4.37 4.93 24.00
CA LYS A 244 -3.67 4.02 24.92
C LYS A 244 -3.16 2.82 24.15
N PHE A 245 -2.07 2.25 24.65
CA PHE A 245 -1.52 0.99 24.19
C PHE A 245 -1.55 0.04 25.38
N LYS A 246 -2.11 -1.15 25.17
CA LYS A 246 -2.25 -2.14 26.23
C LYS A 246 -1.09 -3.11 26.20
N GLU A 247 -0.61 -3.52 27.38
CA GLU A 247 0.48 -4.50 27.47
C GLU A 247 0.08 -5.87 26.92
N GLU A 248 -1.19 -6.26 27.05
CA GLU A 248 -1.69 -7.50 26.44
C GLU A 248 -1.70 -7.49 24.90
N HIS A 249 -1.56 -6.32 24.27
CA HIS A 249 -1.49 -6.15 22.81
C HIS A 249 -0.08 -5.83 22.32
N LYS A 250 0.93 -6.14 23.16
CA LYS A 250 2.33 -5.97 22.86
C LYS A 250 2.96 -7.32 22.51
N PHE A 251 3.70 -7.38 21.42
CA PHE A 251 4.34 -8.61 20.96
C PHE A 251 5.73 -8.35 20.41
N ASP A 252 6.65 -9.27 20.60
CA ASP A 252 7.89 -9.32 19.82
C ASP A 252 7.56 -9.87 18.43
N ILE A 253 7.98 -9.15 17.40
CA ILE A 253 7.79 -9.53 16.00
C ILE A 253 9.12 -9.56 15.27
N ASN A 254 9.20 -10.38 14.23
CA ASN A 254 10.31 -10.31 13.29
C ASN A 254 10.08 -9.18 12.30
N VAL A 255 11.15 -8.48 11.96
CA VAL A 255 11.17 -7.42 10.95
C VAL A 255 12.30 -7.68 9.98
N GLU A 256 12.04 -7.45 8.69
CA GLU A 256 13.03 -7.64 7.63
C GLU A 256 12.90 -6.63 6.49
N ARG A 257 13.95 -6.53 5.67
CA ARG A 257 13.89 -5.76 4.45
C ARG A 257 13.05 -6.47 3.40
N LEU A 258 12.33 -5.70 2.58
CA LEU A 258 11.53 -6.28 1.50
C LEU A 258 12.40 -7.01 0.46
N ASP A 259 13.58 -6.47 0.14
CA ASP A 259 14.50 -7.04 -0.84
C ASP A 259 15.30 -8.25 -0.31
N SER A 260 15.32 -8.51 1.00
CA SER A 260 15.84 -9.78 1.51
C SER A 260 14.86 -10.94 1.31
N ILE A 261 13.57 -10.62 1.09
CA ILE A 261 12.45 -11.54 0.95
C ILE A 261 12.10 -11.77 -0.53
N LEU A 262 11.97 -10.68 -1.29
CA LEU A 262 11.72 -10.68 -2.74
C LEU A 262 13.07 -10.65 -3.47
N ARG A 263 13.53 -11.81 -3.95
CA ARG A 263 14.84 -12.00 -4.59
C ARG A 263 14.77 -12.06 -6.10
#